data_AF-A0A7C8UG10-F1
#
_entry.id   AF-A0A7C8UG10-F1
#
_cell.length_a   1.000
_cell.length_b   1.000
_cell.length_c   1.000
_cell.angle_alpha   90.00
_cell.angle_beta   90.00
_cell.angle_gamma   90.00
#
_symmetry.space_group_name_H-M   'P 1'
#
loop_
_entity.id
_entity.type
_entity.pdbx_description
1 polymer ?
#
loop_
_entity_poly.entity_id
_entity_poly.type
_entity_poly.pdbx_seq_one_letter_code
_entity_poly.pdbx_strand_id
1 'polypeptide(L)'
;MGKCRWIKCCIVQNNSWESWIVCNVDTQELSFATTRDQDPISLPQLVILGIDMWEHAYYLQYYNKKQSYLKAIWSVLNWKEADERYASCLKHTTTSS
;
A
#
# COMPACT_ATOMS: atom_id res chain seq x y z
N MET A 1 16.01 -0.55 -0.09
CA MET A 1 15.70 0.89 0.05
C MET A 1 14.19 1.23 0.14
N GLY A 2 13.24 0.33 -0.19
CA GLY A 2 11.80 0.66 -0.20
C GLY A 2 11.11 0.82 1.17
N LYS A 3 11.44 -0.02 2.17
CA LYS A 3 10.75 -0.06 3.48
C LYS A 3 10.77 1.29 4.23
N CYS A 4 11.94 1.92 4.33
CA CYS A 4 12.09 3.17 5.07
C CYS A 4 11.40 4.35 4.38
N ARG A 5 11.35 4.36 3.04
CA ARG A 5 10.69 5.41 2.27
C ARG A 5 9.18 5.35 2.46
N TRP A 6 8.62 4.16 2.41
CA TRP A 6 7.18 3.93 2.58
C TRP A 6 6.71 4.28 4.00
N ILE A 7 7.40 3.80 5.03
CA ILE A 7 7.11 4.16 6.43
C ILE A 7 7.21 5.68 6.63
N LYS A 8 8.19 6.34 6.01
CA LYS A 8 8.34 7.80 6.10
C LYS A 8 7.18 8.54 5.41
N CYS A 9 6.72 8.09 4.23
CA CYS A 9 5.54 8.64 3.57
C CYS A 9 4.28 8.51 4.43
N CYS A 10 4.07 7.32 5.03
CA CYS A 10 2.95 7.01 5.91
C CYS A 10 2.93 7.86 7.21
N ILE A 11 4.11 8.21 7.74
CA ILE A 11 4.23 9.01 8.97
C ILE A 11 4.14 10.51 8.66
N VAL A 12 4.75 10.98 7.57
CA VAL A 12 4.82 12.41 7.22
C VAL A 12 3.48 12.93 6.68
N GLN A 13 2.72 12.10 5.95
CA GLN A 13 1.40 12.47 5.46
C GLN A 13 0.33 12.19 6.51
N ASN A 14 0.42 12.94 7.61
CA ASN A 14 -0.41 12.80 8.82
C ASN A 14 -1.94 13.00 8.58
N ASN A 15 -2.35 13.29 7.35
CA ASN A 15 -3.74 13.49 6.95
C ASN A 15 -4.31 12.33 6.12
N SER A 16 -3.53 11.30 5.79
CA SER A 16 -4.01 10.14 5.02
C SER A 16 -4.15 8.94 5.94
N TRP A 17 -5.34 8.34 5.94
CA TRP A 17 -5.68 7.23 6.83
C TRP A 17 -5.31 5.86 6.27
N GLU A 18 -5.03 5.78 4.96
CA GLU A 18 -4.72 4.54 4.26
C GLU A 18 -3.52 4.74 3.34
N SER A 19 -2.66 3.71 3.25
CA SER A 19 -1.55 3.70 2.31
C SER A 19 -1.58 2.46 1.44
N TRP A 20 -1.38 2.68 0.15
CA TRP A 20 -1.49 1.67 -0.89
C TRP A 20 -0.21 1.57 -1.70
N ILE A 21 0.14 0.35 -2.07
CA ILE A 21 1.13 0.05 -3.10
C ILE A 21 0.34 -0.27 -4.35
N VAL A 22 0.57 0.52 -5.40
CA VAL A 22 -0.12 0.38 -6.68
C VAL A 22 0.89 0.12 -7.79
N CYS A 23 0.48 -0.70 -8.75
CA CYS A 23 1.20 -0.89 -10.00
C CYS A 23 0.40 -0.24 -11.12
N ASN A 24 1.03 0.65 -11.85
CA ASN A 24 0.46 1.18 -13.08
C ASN A 24 0.57 0.09 -14.15
N VAL A 25 -0.57 -0.36 -14.68
CA VAL A 25 -0.59 -1.43 -15.68
C VAL A 25 0.07 -0.99 -16.98
N ASP A 26 -0.07 0.28 -17.37
CA ASP A 26 0.44 0.81 -18.63
C ASP A 26 1.95 1.04 -18.58
N THR A 27 2.47 1.59 -17.47
CA THR A 27 3.90 1.91 -17.33
C THR A 27 4.70 0.81 -16.64
N GLN A 28 4.03 -0.18 -16.04
CA GLN A 28 4.61 -1.23 -15.18
C GLN A 28 5.38 -0.68 -13.97
N GLU A 29 5.15 0.58 -13.62
CA GLU A 29 5.83 1.24 -12.50
C GLU A 29 5.07 1.00 -11.20
N LEU A 30 5.84 0.63 -10.17
CA LEU A 30 5.35 0.50 -8.81
C LEU A 30 5.43 1.86 -8.12
N SER A 31 4.29 2.36 -7.66
CA SER A 31 4.20 3.64 -6.96
C SER A 31 3.47 3.49 -5.63
N PHE A 32 3.73 4.45 -4.74
CA PHE A 32 3.08 4.52 -3.43
C PHE A 32 1.99 5.58 -3.51
N ALA A 33 0.76 5.16 -3.25
CA ALA A 33 -0.39 6.04 -3.18
C ALA A 33 -0.89 6.13 -1.74
N THR A 34 -1.42 7.29 -1.38
CA THR A 34 -2.10 7.51 -0.10
C THR A 34 -3.42 8.17 -0.43
N THR A 35 -4.50 7.59 0.10
CA THR A 35 -5.85 8.13 -0.06
C THR A 35 -6.25 8.77 1.25
N ARG A 36 -6.97 9.89 1.15
CA ARG A 36 -7.40 10.61 2.35
C ARG A 36 -8.66 10.00 2.96
N ASP A 37 -9.54 9.43 2.13
CA ASP A 37 -10.91 9.11 2.55
C ASP A 37 -11.54 7.94 1.76
N GLN A 38 -11.07 6.69 1.90
CA GLN A 38 -11.61 5.47 1.22
C GLN A 38 -11.86 5.57 -0.29
N ASP A 39 -11.33 6.61 -0.94
CA ASP A 39 -11.54 6.84 -2.35
C ASP A 39 -10.94 5.67 -3.15
N PRO A 40 -11.72 5.02 -4.01
CA PRO A 40 -11.22 3.91 -4.80
C PRO A 40 -10.10 4.43 -5.71
N ILE A 41 -8.94 3.78 -5.65
CA ILE A 41 -7.87 4.00 -6.61
C ILE A 41 -8.43 3.68 -8.00
N SER A 42 -8.46 4.69 -8.86
CA SER A 42 -8.97 4.59 -10.21
C SER A 42 -7.98 3.87 -11.13
N LEU A 43 -8.53 3.08 -12.07
CA LEU A 43 -7.75 2.49 -13.17
C LEU A 43 -7.00 3.59 -13.93
N PRO A 44 -5.76 3.34 -14.42
CA PRO A 44 -5.11 2.05 -14.69
C PRO A 44 -4.23 1.50 -13.55
N GLN A 45 -4.42 1.97 -12.31
CA GLN A 45 -3.63 1.53 -11.18
C GLN A 45 -4.22 0.29 -10.51
N LEU A 46 -3.47 -0.80 -10.49
CA LEU A 46 -3.84 -2.03 -9.81
C LEU A 46 -3.29 -2.02 -8.38
N VAL A 47 -4.18 -2.22 -7.41
CA VAL A 47 -3.83 -2.22 -5.99
C VAL A 47 -3.18 -3.55 -5.61
N ILE A 48 -1.89 -3.50 -5.29
CA ILE A 48 -1.11 -4.67 -4.87
C ILE A 48 -1.30 -4.91 -3.37
N LEU A 49 -1.16 -3.86 -2.57
CA LEU A 49 -1.18 -3.97 -1.12
C LEU A 49 -1.76 -2.71 -0.50
N GLY A 50 -2.67 -2.86 0.45
CA GLY A 50 -3.26 -1.78 1.22
C GLY A 50 -2.96 -1.96 2.70
N ILE A 51 -2.61 -0.87 3.38
CA ILE A 51 -2.44 -0.84 4.82
C ILE A 51 -3.32 0.25 5.39
N ASP A 52 -4.22 -0.18 6.26
CA ASP A 52 -5.07 0.69 7.05
C ASP A 52 -4.27 1.25 8.23
N MET A 53 -4.28 2.58 8.35
CA MET A 53 -3.63 3.35 9.39
C MET A 53 -4.62 4.24 10.14
N TRP A 54 -5.90 3.87 10.15
CA TRP A 54 -6.90 4.42 11.06
C TRP A 54 -6.51 4.16 12.51
N GLU A 55 -6.77 5.12 13.39
CA GLU A 55 -6.51 4.97 14.83
C GLU A 55 -7.21 3.71 15.38
N HIS A 56 -8.43 3.41 14.92
CA HIS A 56 -9.14 2.20 15.31
C HIS A 56 -8.38 0.88 15.03
N ALA A 57 -7.53 0.84 13.99
CA ALA A 57 -6.80 -0.37 13.62
C ALA A 57 -5.64 -0.70 14.59
N TYR A 58 -5.07 0.29 15.27
CA TYR A 58 -3.88 0.09 16.11
C TYR A 58 -3.96 0.66 17.52
N TYR A 59 -4.95 1.48 17.84
CA TYR A 59 -5.03 2.18 19.13
C TYR A 59 -5.16 1.21 20.30
N LEU A 60 -5.85 0.08 20.13
CA LEU A 60 -6.03 -0.94 21.18
C LEU A 60 -4.73 -1.64 21.60
N GLN A 61 -3.77 -1.82 20.67
CA GLN A 61 -2.53 -2.56 20.93
C GLN A 61 -1.30 -1.65 21.05
N TYR A 62 -1.28 -0.54 20.32
CA TYR A 62 -0.11 0.33 20.18
C TYR A 62 -0.36 1.77 20.66
N TYR A 63 -1.58 2.13 21.07
CA TYR A 63 -1.96 3.50 21.50
C TYR A 63 -1.42 4.57 20.53
N ASN A 64 -0.51 5.43 20.98
CA ASN A 64 0.13 6.49 20.20
C ASN A 64 1.40 6.06 19.44
N LYS A 65 1.82 4.79 19.54
CA LYS A 65 3.02 4.26 18.90
C LYS A 65 2.76 3.77 17.47
N LYS A 66 2.27 4.65 16.60
CA LYS A 66 2.06 4.40 15.15
C LYS A 66 3.29 3.79 14.47
N GLN A 67 4.49 4.22 14.85
CA GLN A 67 5.73 3.68 14.31
C GLN A 67 5.99 2.21 14.68
N SER A 68 5.53 1.76 15.85
CA SER A 68 5.68 0.35 16.27
C SER A 68 4.69 -0.54 15.53
N TYR A 69 3.45 -0.06 15.34
CA TYR A 69 2.45 -0.72 14.49
C TYR A 69 2.96 -0.90 13.05
N LEU A 70 3.49 0.15 12.42
CA LEU A 70 4.01 0.08 11.05
C LEU A 70 5.20 -0.90 10.89
N LYS A 71 5.98 -1.11 11.95
CA LYS A 71 7.05 -2.14 11.95
C LYS A 71 6.49 -3.54 12.08
N ALA A 72 5.48 -3.73 12.94
CA ALA A 72 4.83 -5.02 13.15
C ALA A 72 4.05 -5.46 11.92
N ILE A 73 3.28 -4.54 11.30
CA ILE A 73 2.44 -4.87 10.14
C ILE A 73 3.26 -5.44 9.00
N TRP A 74 4.47 -4.89 8.77
CA TRP A 74 5.38 -5.38 7.73
C TRP A 74 5.71 -6.87 7.82
N SER A 75 5.70 -7.44 9.02
CA SER A 75 6.01 -8.86 9.25
C SER A 75 4.79 -9.77 9.05
N VAL A 76 3.57 -9.21 9.08
CA VAL A 76 2.31 -9.97 8.91
C VAL A 76 1.71 -9.80 7.51
N LEU A 77 2.27 -8.91 6.68
CA LEU A 77 1.81 -8.74 5.30
C LEU A 77 1.98 -10.03 4.50
N ASN A 78 0.94 -10.38 3.75
CA ASN A 78 0.97 -11.50 2.83
C ASN A 78 1.70 -11.12 1.54
N TRP A 79 3.02 -11.34 1.53
CA TRP A 79 3.87 -11.11 0.37
C TRP A 79 3.51 -11.98 -0.83
N LYS A 80 2.94 -13.17 -0.61
CA LYS A 80 2.54 -14.09 -1.67
C LYS A 80 1.40 -13.51 -2.51
N GLU A 81 0.36 -13.01 -1.85
CA GLU A 81 -0.76 -12.34 -2.50
C GLU A 81 -0.30 -11.08 -3.26
N ALA A 82 0.62 -10.31 -2.66
CA ALA A 82 1.19 -9.12 -3.31
C ALA A 82 1.94 -9.48 -4.60
N ASP A 83 2.71 -10.56 -4.58
CA ASP A 83 3.46 -11.03 -5.76
C ASP A 83 2.51 -11.56 -6.85
N GLU A 84 1.46 -12.30 -6.48
CA GLU A 84 0.43 -12.78 -7.41
C GLU A 84 -0.31 -11.61 -8.09
N ARG A 85 -0.66 -10.56 -7.34
CA ARG A 85 -1.28 -9.33 -7.89
C ARG A 85 -0.34 -8.55 -8.79
N TYR A 86 0.94 -8.45 -8.41
CA TYR A 86 1.95 -7.81 -9.25
C TYR A 86 2.15 -8.57 -10.56
N ALA A 87 2.23 -9.90 -10.52
CA ALA A 87 2.29 -10.74 -11.71
C ALA A 87 1.06 -10.57 -12.60
N SER A 88 -0.13 -10.39 -12.01
CA SER A 88 -1.35 -10.08 -12.77
C SER A 88 -1.29 -8.70 -13.44
N CYS A 89 -0.73 -7.68 -12.78
CA CYS A 89 -0.49 -6.35 -13.37
C CYS A 89 0.37 -6.47 -14.64
N LEU A 90 1.45 -7.25 -14.57
CA LEU A 90 2.39 -7.46 -15.68
C LEU A 90 1.78 -8.22 -16.87
N LYS A 91 0.88 -9.19 -16.63
CA LYS A 91 0.25 -9.98 -17.70
C LYS A 91 -0.77 -9.18 -18.51
N HIS A 92 -1.37 -8.15 -17.91
CA HIS A 92 -2.48 -7.41 -18.52
C HIS A 92 -2.07 -6.60 -19.76
N THR A 93 -0.77 -6.29 -19.93
CA THR A 93 -0.23 -5.60 -21.11
C THR A 93 -0.04 -6.51 -22.32
N THR A 94 -0.06 -7.83 -22.15
CA THR A 94 0.27 -8.79 -23.23
C THR A 94 -0.93 -9.22 -24.10
N THR A 95 -2.14 -8.72 -23.82
CA THR A 95 -3.39 -9.12 -24.51
C THR A 95 -3.96 -8.05 -25.45
N SER A 96 -3.20 -7.00 -25.75
CA SER A 96 -3.55 -6.00 -26.78
C SER A 96 -2.54 -6.06 -27.95
N SER A 97 -2.55 -7.16 -28.70
CA SER A 97 -1.86 -7.32 -29.99
C SER A 97 -2.72 -8.15 -30.93
#